data_AF-A0A2V9AKS9-F1
#
_entry.id   AF-A0A2V9AKS9-F1
#
_cell.length_a   1.000
_cell.length_b   1.000
_cell.length_c   1.000
_cell.angle_alpha   90.00
_cell.angle_beta   90.00
_cell.angle_gamma   90.00
#
_symmetry.space_group_name_H-M   'P 1'
#
loop_
_entity.id
_entity.type
_entity.pdbx_description
1 polymer ?
#
loop_
_entity_poly.entity_id
_entity_poly.type
_entity_poly.pdbx_seq_one_letter_code
_entity_poly.pdbx_strand_id
1 'polypeptide(L)'
;EYQGFLREIEKNVPETLHVHIIVDNYATHKHPRVKRWLAARPRLHVHFTPTYASWLNQVAIWFNRITQQAIRRGPFRSVKELGEKIDQYVQTSNHHAQPFVWTATDSIFAKVQRLCERISGTGH
;
A
#
# COMPACT_ATOMS: atom_id res chain seq x y z
N GLU A 1 -8.09 -14.54 3.65
CA GLU A 1 -8.12 -13.36 2.74
C GLU A 1 -6.72 -12.80 2.47
N TYR A 2 -6.04 -12.13 3.42
CA TYR A 2 -4.74 -11.48 3.14
C TYR A 2 -3.66 -12.40 2.56
N GLN A 3 -3.46 -13.61 3.10
CA GLN A 3 -2.51 -14.56 2.53
C GLN A 3 -2.89 -14.99 1.10
N GLY A 4 -4.19 -15.05 0.77
CA GLY A 4 -4.66 -15.33 -0.59
C GLY A 4 -4.28 -14.22 -1.55
N PHE A 5 -4.43 -12.96 -1.13
CA PHE A 5 -3.98 -11.81 -1.90
C PHE A 5 -2.46 -11.82 -2.16
N LEU A 6 -1.64 -12.18 -1.17
CA LEU A 6 -0.19 -12.30 -1.36
C LEU A 6 0.20 -13.37 -2.39
N ARG A 7 -0.56 -14.48 -2.46
CA ARG A 7 -0.35 -15.51 -3.49
C ARG A 7 -0.68 -15.00 -4.87
N GLU A 8 -1.72 -14.18 -4.99
CA GLU A 8 -2.06 -13.56 -6.28
C GLU A 8 -0.97 -12.60 -6.74
N ILE A 9 -0.40 -11.80 -5.83
CA ILE A 9 0.77 -10.96 -6.16
C ILE A 9 1.94 -11.83 -6.63
N GLU A 10 2.30 -12.87 -5.87
CA GLU A 10 3.40 -13.77 -6.22
C GLU A 10 3.23 -14.40 -7.61
N LYS A 11 1.99 -14.78 -7.97
CA LYS A 11 1.65 -15.36 -9.28
C LYS A 11 1.75 -14.35 -10.45
N ASN A 12 1.49 -13.07 -10.19
CA ASN A 12 1.44 -12.03 -11.23
C ASN A 12 2.75 -11.24 -11.38
N VAL A 13 3.80 -11.55 -10.60
CA VAL A 13 5.12 -10.93 -10.72
C VAL A 13 6.13 -11.94 -11.27
N PRO A 14 6.92 -11.60 -12.31
CA PRO A 14 7.95 -12.48 -12.86
C PRO A 14 8.87 -13.10 -11.81
N GLU A 15 9.22 -14.37 -11.99
CA GLU A 15 9.98 -15.16 -11.00
C GLU A 15 11.40 -14.64 -10.72
N THR A 16 11.94 -13.82 -11.61
CA THR A 16 13.27 -13.22 -11.49
C THR A 16 13.30 -11.98 -10.60
N LEU A 17 12.14 -11.42 -10.24
CA LEU A 17 12.05 -10.18 -9.48
C LEU A 17 11.83 -10.42 -7.99
N HIS A 18 12.37 -9.51 -7.19
CA HIS A 18 12.02 -9.37 -5.78
C HIS A 18 10.77 -8.50 -5.63
N VAL A 19 9.90 -8.87 -4.69
CA VAL A 19 8.65 -8.15 -4.40
C VAL A 19 8.80 -7.45 -3.06
N HIS A 20 8.76 -6.11 -3.07
CA HIS A 20 8.78 -5.30 -1.86
C HIS A 20 7.38 -4.78 -1.57
N ILE A 21 6.77 -5.29 -0.49
CA ILE A 21 5.41 -4.98 -0.08
C ILE A 21 5.46 -3.99 1.08
N ILE A 22 5.01 -2.76 0.84
CA ILE A 22 4.94 -1.72 1.86
C ILE A 22 3.53 -1.75 2.46
N VAL A 23 3.43 -2.02 3.76
CA VAL A 23 2.15 -2.16 4.47
C VAL A 23 2.11 -1.29 5.72
N ASP A 24 0.91 -0.97 6.19
CA ASP A 24 0.75 -0.33 7.50
C ASP A 24 0.89 -1.34 8.66
N ASN A 25 0.65 -0.87 9.88
CA ASN A 25 0.80 -1.68 11.09
C ASN A 25 -0.39 -2.58 11.44
N TYR A 26 -1.34 -2.79 10.52
CA TYR A 26 -2.55 -3.56 10.80
C TYR A 26 -2.26 -5.01 11.21
N ALA A 27 -3.03 -5.51 12.19
CA ALA A 27 -2.78 -6.78 12.86
C ALA A 27 -2.76 -7.99 11.89
N THR A 28 -3.60 -7.95 10.86
CA THR A 28 -3.69 -9.01 9.84
C THR A 28 -2.37 -9.25 9.12
N HIS A 29 -1.54 -8.22 8.93
CA HIS A 29 -0.22 -8.34 8.32
C HIS A 29 0.79 -9.06 9.23
N LYS A 30 0.56 -9.05 10.55
CA LYS A 30 1.44 -9.63 11.58
C LYS A 30 0.99 -11.02 12.05
N HIS A 31 -0.11 -11.54 11.51
CA HIS A 31 -0.66 -12.83 11.93
C HIS A 31 0.38 -13.97 11.78
N PRO A 32 0.53 -14.88 12.75
CA PRO A 32 1.59 -15.90 12.73
C PRO A 32 1.59 -16.76 11.45
N ARG A 33 0.42 -17.09 10.92
CA ARG A 33 0.27 -17.82 9.66
C ARG A 33 0.87 -17.07 8.46
N VAL A 34 0.71 -15.74 8.42
CA VAL A 34 1.28 -14.89 7.37
C VAL A 34 2.79 -14.82 7.50
N LYS A 35 3.30 -14.60 8.72
CA LYS A 35 4.74 -14.57 9.01
C LYS A 35 5.45 -15.87 8.59
N ARG A 36 4.89 -17.02 8.99
CA ARG A 36 5.43 -18.35 8.59
C ARG A 36 5.43 -18.55 7.09
N TRP A 37 4.38 -18.11 6.41
CA TRP A 37 4.26 -18.26 4.96
C TRP A 37 5.25 -17.38 4.19
N LEU A 38 5.51 -16.16 4.67
CA LEU A 38 6.52 -15.24 4.12
C LEU A 38 7.95 -15.73 4.38
N ALA A 39 8.23 -16.33 5.54
CA ALA A 39 9.55 -16.88 5.86
C ALA A 39 10.01 -17.97 4.86
N ALA A 40 9.07 -18.69 4.24
CA ALA A 40 9.35 -19.66 3.19
C ALA A 40 9.54 -19.05 1.79
N ARG A 41 9.49 -17.71 1.65
CA ARG A 41 9.49 -16.98 0.37
C ARG A 41 10.49 -15.81 0.41
N PRO A 42 11.79 -16.07 0.23
CA PRO A 42 12.84 -15.05 0.35
C PRO A 42 12.73 -13.91 -0.68
N ARG A 43 11.91 -14.07 -1.73
CA ARG A 43 11.64 -13.04 -2.73
C ARG A 43 10.60 -12.01 -2.28
N LEU A 44 9.75 -12.32 -1.31
CA LEU A 44 8.69 -11.44 -0.81
C LEU A 44 9.15 -10.75 0.47
N HIS A 45 9.50 -9.47 0.35
CA HIS A 45 9.96 -8.62 1.45
C HIS A 45 8.84 -7.72 1.93
N VAL A 46 8.45 -7.83 3.21
CA VAL A 46 7.41 -6.98 3.79
C VAL A 46 8.04 -5.87 4.64
N HIS A 47 7.69 -4.63 4.33
CA HIS A 47 8.15 -3.42 5.00
C HIS A 47 6.97 -2.75 5.70
N PHE A 48 7.06 -2.55 7.00
CA PHE A 48 6.04 -1.86 7.78
C PHE A 48 6.33 -0.37 7.80
N THR A 49 5.33 0.46 7.47
CA THR A 49 5.44 1.90 7.70
C THR A 49 5.48 2.17 9.21
N PRO A 50 6.21 3.20 9.67
CA PRO A 50 6.20 3.55 11.08
C PRO A 50 4.81 3.93 11.58
N THR A 51 4.56 3.74 12.88
CA THR A 51 3.30 4.17 13.50
C THR A 51 3.11 5.68 13.30
N TYR A 52 1.90 6.08 12.91
CA TYR A 52 1.52 7.45 12.54
C TYR A 52 2.19 8.00 11.25
N ALA A 53 2.69 7.12 10.38
CA ALA A 53 3.28 7.48 9.09
C ALA A 53 2.45 7.02 7.88
N SER A 54 1.12 7.13 7.96
CA SER A 54 0.23 6.77 6.83
C SER A 54 0.49 7.57 5.56
N TRP A 55 1.09 8.76 5.68
CA TRP A 55 1.52 9.61 4.57
C TRP A 55 2.65 8.98 3.73
N LEU A 56 3.38 7.98 4.24
CA LEU A 56 4.33 7.17 3.45
C LEU A 56 3.64 6.09 2.62
N ASN A 57 2.39 5.74 2.95
CA ASN A 57 1.69 4.66 2.27
C ASN A 57 1.03 5.15 0.99
N GLN A 58 1.65 4.85 -0.16
CA GLN A 58 1.16 5.29 -1.47
C GLN A 58 -0.26 4.79 -1.79
N VAL A 59 -0.68 3.63 -1.25
CA VAL A 59 -2.05 3.15 -1.46
C VAL A 59 -3.09 4.11 -0.87
N ALA A 60 -2.76 4.78 0.23
CA ALA A 60 -3.65 5.79 0.83
C ALA A 60 -3.77 7.03 -0.05
N ILE A 61 -2.70 7.42 -0.75
CA ILE A 61 -2.73 8.49 -1.76
C ILE A 61 -3.64 8.08 -2.93
N TRP A 62 -3.50 6.85 -3.43
CA TRP A 62 -4.35 6.35 -4.50
C TRP A 62 -5.82 6.28 -4.09
N PHE A 63 -6.12 5.81 -2.87
CA PHE A 63 -7.49 5.82 -2.33
C PHE A 63 -8.08 7.23 -2.23
N ASN A 64 -7.28 8.23 -1.87
CA ASN A 64 -7.75 9.62 -1.90
C ASN A 64 -8.07 10.06 -3.35
N ARG A 65 -7.21 9.74 -4.33
CA ARG A 65 -7.43 10.09 -5.73
C ARG A 65 -8.73 9.51 -6.28
N ILE A 66 -8.96 8.20 -6.16
CA ILE A 66 -10.21 7.57 -6.62
C ILE A 66 -11.42 8.14 -5.87
N THR A 67 -11.27 8.45 -4.58
CA THR A 67 -12.34 9.06 -3.79
C THR A 67 -12.74 10.43 -4.35
N GLN A 68 -11.77 11.31 -4.63
CA GLN A 68 -12.07 12.66 -5.12
C GLN A 68 -12.49 12.69 -6.60
N GLN A 69 -11.98 11.77 -7.42
CA GLN A 69 -12.14 11.82 -8.87
C GLN A 69 -13.32 10.98 -9.36
N ALA A 70 -13.59 9.83 -8.73
CA ALA A 70 -14.67 8.92 -9.14
C ALA A 70 -15.80 8.84 -8.12
N ILE A 71 -15.50 8.64 -6.82
CA ILE A 71 -16.53 8.32 -5.83
C ILE A 71 -17.34 9.55 -5.42
N ARG A 72 -16.73 10.69 -5.12
CA ARG A 72 -17.47 11.88 -4.63
C ARG A 72 -18.16 12.68 -5.73
N ARG A 73 -17.84 12.43 -7.01
CA ARG A 73 -18.35 13.19 -8.16
C ARG A 73 -19.50 12.50 -8.90
N GLY A 74 -19.79 11.24 -8.58
CA GLY A 74 -20.82 10.45 -9.26
C GLY A 74 -22.12 10.39 -8.46
N PRO A 75 -23.29 10.71 -9.05
CA PRO A 75 -24.58 10.37 -8.46
C PRO A 75 -24.87 8.89 -8.71
N PHE A 76 -24.49 8.02 -7.79
CA PHE A 76 -24.74 6.57 -7.91
C PHE A 76 -26.13 6.20 -7.44
N ARG A 77 -26.84 5.40 -8.23
CA ARG A 77 -28.18 4.90 -7.93
C ARG A 77 -28.15 3.51 -7.28
N SER A 78 -27.00 2.85 -7.29
CA SER A 78 -26.79 1.55 -6.65
C SER A 78 -25.33 1.28 -6.29
N VAL A 79 -25.08 0.31 -5.41
CA VAL A 79 -23.73 -0.19 -5.10
C VAL A 79 -23.08 -0.83 -6.33
N LYS A 80 -23.86 -1.46 -7.21
CA LYS A 80 -23.37 -2.05 -8.46
C LYS A 80 -22.75 -0.98 -9.36
N GLU A 81 -23.46 0.14 -9.55
CA GLU A 81 -22.99 1.27 -10.36
C GLU A 81 -21.71 1.89 -9.78
N LEU A 82 -21.62 2.00 -8.45
CA LEU A 82 -20.39 2.42 -7.78
C LEU A 82 -19.23 1.45 -8.05
N GLY A 83 -19.48 0.14 -7.99
CA GLY A 83 -18.48 -0.89 -8.29
C GLY A 83 -17.97 -0.79 -9.73
N GLU A 84 -18.88 -0.71 -10.70
CA GLU A 84 -18.53 -0.51 -12.12
C GLU A 84 -17.69 0.75 -12.33
N LYS A 85 -18.01 1.84 -11.60
CA LYS A 85 -17.23 3.07 -11.67
C LYS A 85 -15.83 2.95 -11.09
N ILE A 86 -15.68 2.21 -9.99
CA ILE A 86 -14.38 1.91 -9.38
C ILE A 86 -13.54 1.07 -10.35
N ASP A 87 -14.12 0.03 -10.94
CA ASP A 87 -13.43 -0.85 -11.89
C ASP A 87 -12.96 -0.07 -13.14
N GLN A 88 -13.83 0.78 -13.69
CA GLN A 88 -13.47 1.65 -14.80
C GLN A 88 -12.29 2.59 -14.44
N TYR A 89 -12.30 3.14 -13.22
CA TYR A 89 -11.23 4.01 -12.74
C TYR A 89 -9.91 3.25 -12.59
N VAL A 90 -9.94 2.01 -12.07
CA VAL A 90 -8.77 1.14 -11.94
C VAL A 90 -8.19 0.81 -13.32
N GLN A 91 -9.02 0.38 -14.28
CA GLN A 91 -8.57 0.06 -15.64
C GLN A 91 -7.92 1.27 -16.31
N THR A 92 -8.57 2.43 -16.26
CA THR A 92 -8.04 3.69 -16.83
C THR A 92 -6.73 4.08 -16.16
N SER A 93 -6.64 3.96 -14.83
CA SER A 93 -5.42 4.27 -14.07
C SER A 93 -4.26 3.34 -14.45
N ASN A 94 -4.53 2.04 -14.64
CA ASN A 94 -3.51 1.05 -15.02
C ASN A 94 -2.95 1.30 -16.42
N HIS A 95 -3.79 1.71 -17.37
CA HIS A 95 -3.33 2.08 -18.73
C HIS A 95 -2.41 3.31 -18.76
N HIS A 96 -2.52 4.18 -17.76
CA HIS A 96 -1.73 5.41 -17.66
C HIS A 96 -0.90 5.44 -16.37
N ALA A 97 -0.47 4.27 -15.90
CA ALA A 97 0.24 4.15 -14.64
C ALA A 97 1.53 4.99 -14.67
N GLN A 98 1.64 5.89 -13.70
CA GLN A 98 2.81 6.74 -13.50
C GLN A 98 3.24 6.61 -12.03
N PRO A 99 4.56 6.64 -11.74
CA PRO A 99 5.03 6.71 -10.37
C PRO A 99 4.36 7.86 -9.61
N PHE A 100 4.00 7.63 -8.35
CA PHE A 100 3.51 8.71 -7.50
C PHE A 100 4.67 9.64 -7.16
N VAL A 101 4.73 10.77 -7.85
CA VAL A 101 5.60 11.88 -7.45
C VAL A 101 4.92 12.54 -6.25
N TRP A 102 5.61 12.55 -5.12
CA TRP A 102 5.19 13.23 -3.92
C TRP A 102 6.26 14.23 -3.51
N THR A 103 5.82 15.42 -3.10
CA THR A 103 6.69 16.47 -2.58
C THR A 103 6.52 16.51 -1.08
N ALA A 104 7.62 16.37 -0.34
CA ALA A 104 7.62 16.49 1.10
C ALA A 104 7.73 17.96 1.52
N THR A 105 7.01 18.35 2.56
CA THR A 105 7.20 19.63 3.26
C THR A 105 8.26 19.47 4.35
N ASP A 106 8.82 20.58 4.84
CA ASP A 106 9.78 20.57 5.97
C ASP A 106 9.21 19.85 7.20
N SER A 107 7.91 19.98 7.44
CA SER A 107 7.22 19.28 8.52
C SER A 107 7.21 17.76 8.35
N ILE A 108 7.24 17.25 7.12
CA ILE A 108 7.39 15.82 6.83
C ILE A 108 8.83 15.38 7.07
N PHE A 109 9.82 16.16 6.64
CA PHE A 109 11.22 15.86 6.91
C PHE A 109 11.52 15.82 8.42
N ALA A 110 10.97 16.75 9.20
CA ALA A 110 11.08 16.71 10.65
C ALA A 110 10.44 15.45 11.26
N LYS A 111 9.33 14.96 10.70
CA LYS A 111 8.72 13.67 11.11
C LYS A 111 9.60 12.49 10.73
N VAL A 112 10.18 12.48 9.54
CA VAL A 112 11.15 11.45 9.12
C VAL A 112 12.32 11.41 10.09
N GLN A 113 12.91 12.56 10.40
CA GLN A 113 14.05 12.65 11.32
C GLN A 113 13.71 12.04 12.69
N ARG A 114 12.59 12.46 13.31
CA ARG A 114 12.14 11.90 14.60
C ARG A 114 11.89 10.38 14.53
N LEU A 115 11.37 9.90 13.40
CA LEU A 115 11.14 8.47 13.18
C LEU A 115 12.47 7.71 13.08
N CYS A 116 13.42 8.23 12.31
CA CYS A 116 14.77 7.67 12.19
C CYS A 116 15.49 7.65 13.55
N GLU A 117 15.49 8.76 14.29
CA GLU A 117 16.07 8.81 15.65
C GLU A 117 15.47 7.76 16.59
N ARG A 118 14.16 7.55 16.54
CA ARG A 118 13.47 6.56 17.39
C ARG A 118 13.74 5.11 16.97
N ILE A 119 13.92 4.86 15.68
CA ILE A 119 14.20 3.51 15.14
C ILE A 119 15.69 3.16 15.30
N SER A 120 16.58 4.14 15.12
CA SER A 120 18.03 3.98 15.29
C SER A 120 18.46 4.00 16.76
N GLY A 121 17.65 4.56 17.66
CA GLY A 121 17.90 4.62 19.10
C GLY A 121 17.59 3.33 19.88
N THR A 122 16.94 2.33 19.27
CA THR A 122 16.94 0.97 19.81
C THR A 122 18.22 0.28 19.37
N GLY A 123 19.32 0.62 20.04
CA GLY A 123 20.57 -0.12 19.95
C GLY A 123 20.35 -1.58 20.32
N HIS A 124 20.72 -2.47 19.42
CA HIS A 124 21.27 -3.75 19.83
C HIS A 124 22.63 -3.50 20.51
#